data_AF-A0A1F4A5E0-F1
#
_entry.id   AF-A0A1F4A5E0-F1
#
_cell.length_a   1.000
_cell.length_b   1.000
_cell.length_c   1.000
_cell.angle_alpha   90.00
_cell.angle_beta   90.00
_cell.angle_gamma   90.00
#
_symmetry.space_group_name_H-M   'P 1'
#
loop_
_entity.id
_entity.type
_entity.pdbx_description
1 polymer ?
#
loop_
_entity_poly.entity_id
_entity_poly.type
_entity_poly.pdbx_seq_one_letter_code
_entity_poly.pdbx_strand_id
1 'polypeptide(L)'
;MENLRLHYAKTLEHWLARFEAAVPKVTDMFGESFVRTWRLYLAGSLGAFATGELQLFQAVFARARDNSIPWTRDFLYARSKPQGRAHGTL
;
A
#
# COMPACT_ATOMS: atom_id res chain seq x y z
N MET A 1 10.47 3.34 -13.47
CA MET A 1 10.39 2.80 -12.08
C MET A 1 9.84 3.91 -11.21
N GLU A 2 8.93 3.59 -10.29
CA GLU A 2 8.31 4.54 -9.35
C GLU A 2 8.53 4.06 -7.91
N ASN A 3 9.00 4.95 -7.04
CA ASN A 3 9.25 4.63 -5.63
C ASN A 3 8.04 5.04 -4.78
N LEU A 4 7.39 4.04 -4.16
CA LEU A 4 6.19 4.19 -3.35
C LEU A 4 6.48 4.11 -1.84
N ARG A 5 7.74 4.22 -1.41
CA ARG A 5 8.18 4.07 -0.01
C ARG A 5 7.31 4.83 0.99
N LEU A 6 7.13 6.14 0.79
CA LEU A 6 6.37 6.96 1.74
C LEU A 6 4.88 6.66 1.72
N HIS A 7 4.36 6.16 0.60
CA HIS A 7 2.99 5.64 0.54
C HIS A 7 2.86 4.39 1.41
N TYR A 8 3.84 3.49 1.38
CA TYR A 8 3.81 2.28 2.18
C TYR A 8 3.99 2.55 3.68
N ALA A 9 4.82 3.54 4.04
CA ALA A 9 4.88 4.03 5.42
C ALA A 9 3.48 4.48 5.90
N LYS A 10 2.76 5.26 5.10
CA LYS A 10 1.39 5.71 5.43
C LYS A 10 0.40 4.54 5.53
N THR A 11 0.55 3.51 4.69
CA THR A 11 -0.25 2.28 4.82
C THR A 11 -0.02 1.59 6.16
N LEU A 12 1.24 1.43 6.57
CA LEU A 12 1.61 0.79 7.83
C LEU A 12 1.14 1.59 9.05
N GLU A 13 1.17 2.92 8.98
CA GLU A 13 0.59 3.80 10.00
C GLU A 13 -0.92 3.52 10.18
N HIS A 14 -1.68 3.47 9.09
CA HIS A 14 -3.10 3.15 9.13
C HIS A 14 -3.37 1.73 9.63
N TRP A 15 -2.56 0.76 9.24
CA TRP A 15 -2.70 -0.63 9.70
C TRP A 15 -2.40 -0.78 11.17
N LEU A 16 -1.34 -0.13 11.66
CA LEU A 16 -0.99 -0.13 13.08
C LEU A 16 -2.12 0.49 13.91
N ALA A 17 -2.63 1.67 13.51
CA ALA A 17 -3.73 2.31 14.22
C ALA A 17 -4.99 1.42 14.29
N ARG A 18 -5.35 0.76 13.19
CA ARG A 18 -6.49 -0.16 13.15
C ARG A 18 -6.24 -1.44 13.95
N PHE A 19 -5.01 -1.94 13.93
CA PHE A 19 -4.61 -3.10 14.72
C PHE A 19 -4.73 -2.81 16.22
N GLU A 20 -4.18 -1.68 16.69
CA GLU A 20 -4.26 -1.27 18.10
C GLU A 20 -5.71 -1.16 18.59
N ALA A 21 -6.59 -0.57 17.77
CA ALA A 21 -8.02 -0.49 18.08
C ALA A 21 -8.72 -1.86 18.15
N ALA A 22 -8.16 -2.88 17.49
CA ALA A 22 -8.70 -4.24 17.44
C ALA A 22 -8.01 -5.22 18.40
N VAL A 23 -7.00 -4.79 19.18
CA VAL A 23 -6.19 -5.66 20.05
C VAL A 23 -7.03 -6.57 20.95
N PRO A 24 -8.09 -6.12 21.65
CA PRO A 24 -8.86 -7.01 22.52
C PRO A 24 -9.41 -8.24 21.79
N LYS A 25 -9.94 -8.05 20.57
CA LYS A 25 -10.45 -9.14 19.73
C LYS A 25 -9.32 -10.03 19.22
N VAL A 26 -8.20 -9.44 18.82
CA VAL A 26 -7.04 -10.20 18.32
C VAL A 26 -6.44 -11.05 19.45
N THR A 27 -6.34 -10.52 20.67
CA THR A 27 -5.83 -11.26 21.84
C THR A 27 -6.71 -12.46 22.14
N ASP A 28 -8.04 -12.32 22.09
CA ASP A 28 -8.98 -13.45 22.29
C ASP A 28 -8.79 -14.56 21.24
N MET A 29 -8.52 -14.18 19.98
CA MET A 29 -8.34 -15.13 18.88
C MET A 29 -6.96 -15.79 18.83
N PHE A 30 -5.89 -15.07 19.20
CA PHE A 30 -4.51 -15.46 18.90
C PHE A 30 -3.53 -15.36 20.08
N GLY A 31 -3.97 -14.79 21.21
CA GLY A 31 -3.16 -14.63 22.43
C GLY A 31 -2.18 -13.45 22.40
N GLU A 32 -1.65 -13.12 23.58
CA GLU A 32 -0.78 -11.95 23.77
C GLU A 32 0.57 -12.03 23.04
N SER A 33 1.13 -13.24 22.90
CA SER A 33 2.40 -13.45 22.19
C SER A 33 2.30 -13.04 20.72
N PHE A 34 1.19 -13.38 20.08
CA PHE A 34 0.89 -12.97 18.71
C PHE A 34 0.76 -11.44 18.62
N VAL A 35 0.00 -10.83 19.54
CA VAL A 35 -0.21 -9.37 19.56
C VAL A 35 1.11 -8.62 19.65
N ARG A 36 2.01 -9.04 20.54
CA ARG A 36 3.34 -8.42 20.70
C ARG A 36 4.17 -8.54 19.43
N THR A 37 4.18 -9.73 18.83
CA THR A 37 4.93 -9.99 17.59
C THR A 37 4.41 -9.17 16.42
N TRP A 38 3.08 -9.11 16.27
CA TRP A 38 2.45 -8.38 15.18
C TRP A 38 2.60 -6.87 15.32
N ARG A 39 2.50 -6.34 16.54
CA ARG A 39 2.81 -4.94 16.85
C ARG A 39 4.26 -4.60 16.49
N LEU A 40 5.21 -5.45 16.90
CA LEU A 40 6.62 -5.27 16.55
C LEU A 40 6.84 -5.26 15.04
N TYR A 41 6.21 -6.19 14.32
CA TYR A 41 6.29 -6.26 12.86
C TYR A 41 5.77 -4.97 12.19
N LEU A 42 4.58 -4.48 12.56
CA LEU A 42 3.99 -3.28 11.97
C LEU A 42 4.79 -2.02 12.30
N ALA A 43 5.15 -1.82 13.57
CA ALA A 43 5.90 -0.65 14.02
C ALA A 43 7.33 -0.64 13.46
N GLY A 44 8.01 -1.80 13.46
CA GLY A 44 9.34 -1.96 12.88
C GLY A 44 9.34 -1.70 11.37
N SER A 45 8.38 -2.27 10.65
CA SER A 45 8.22 -2.02 9.21
C SER A 45 7.95 -0.55 8.92
N LEU A 46 7.08 0.10 9.71
CA LEU A 46 6.78 1.52 9.58
C LEU A 46 8.06 2.35 9.73
N GLY A 47 8.85 2.08 10.77
CA GLY A 47 10.15 2.72 10.99
C GLY A 47 11.08 2.55 9.79
N ALA A 48 11.28 1.32 9.33
CA ALA A 48 12.19 1.03 8.22
C ALA A 48 11.79 1.71 6.89
N PHE A 49 10.50 1.76 6.56
CA PHE A 49 10.03 2.51 5.38
C PHE A 49 10.13 4.04 5.59
N ALA A 50 9.89 4.54 6.80
CA ALA A 50 9.98 5.97 7.10
C ALA A 50 11.43 6.49 7.02
N THR A 51 12.39 5.74 7.57
CA THR A 51 13.83 6.09 7.57
C THR A 51 14.53 5.81 6.25
N GLY A 52 13.95 4.99 5.37
CA GLY A 52 14.55 4.66 4.09
C GLY A 52 15.38 3.37 4.07
N GLU A 53 15.40 2.62 5.16
CA GLU A 53 16.02 1.29 5.22
C GLU A 53 15.31 0.29 4.29
N LEU A 54 13.99 0.42 4.14
CA LEU A 54 13.19 -0.32 3.16
C LEU A 54 12.63 0.58 2.07
N GLN A 55 12.51 0.02 0.87
CA GLN A 55 12.01 0.67 -0.33
C GLN A 55 10.90 -0.17 -0.97
N LEU A 56 10.00 0.48 -1.70
CA LEU A 56 8.97 -0.20 -2.48
C LEU A 56 8.95 0.39 -3.89
N PHE A 57 9.18 -0.45 -4.90
CA PHE A 57 9.23 0.00 -6.29
C PHE A 57 8.15 -0.64 -7.14
N GLN A 58 7.51 0.18 -7.97
CA GLN A 58 6.76 -0.29 -9.11
C GLN A 58 7.64 -0.19 -10.37
N ALA A 59 7.86 -1.33 -11.01
CA ALA A 59 8.58 -1.41 -12.28
C ALA A 59 7.63 -1.86 -13.40
N VAL A 60 7.70 -1.16 -14.54
CA VAL A 60 6.95 -1.48 -15.75
C VAL A 60 7.97 -1.80 -16.83
N PHE A 61 7.73 -2.89 -17.55
CA PHE A 61 8.63 -3.40 -18.59
C PHE A 61 7.89 -3.48 -19.92
N ALA A 62 8.64 -3.32 -21.01
CA ALA A 62 8.16 -3.53 -22.36
C ALA A 62 9.13 -4.43 -23.12
N ARG A 63 8.69 -5.03 -24.23
CA ARG A 63 9.58 -5.82 -25.08
C ARG A 63 10.62 -4.90 -25.72
N ALA A 64 11.82 -5.42 -26.00
CA ALA A 64 12.96 -4.62 -26.46
C ALA A 64 12.73 -3.80 -27.75
N ARG A 65 11.75 -4.18 -28.58
CA ARG A 65 11.42 -3.51 -29.85
C ARG A 65 10.03 -2.85 -29.84
N ASP A 66 9.39 -2.78 -28.67
CA ASP A 66 8.08 -2.16 -28.55
C ASP A 66 8.21 -0.65 -28.35
N ASN A 67 7.95 0.09 -29.44
CA ASN A 67 7.97 1.54 -29.45
C ASN A 67 6.56 2.15 -29.28
N SER A 68 5.56 1.37 -28.86
CA SER A 68 4.20 1.85 -28.63
C SER A 68 4.03 2.62 -27.32
N ILE A 69 5.09 2.71 -26.50
CA ILE A 69 5.08 3.40 -25.21
C ILE A 69 4.90 4.92 -25.45
N PRO A 70 3.90 5.55 -24.83
CA PRO A 70 3.73 7.00 -24.94
C PRO A 70 4.98 7.76 -24.47
N TRP A 71 5.29 8.86 -25.16
CA TRP A 71 6.44 9.72 -24.85
C TRP A 71 6.41 10.31 -23.44
N THR A 72 5.22 10.52 -22.88
CA THR A 72 5.02 11.05 -21.52
C THR A 72 4.20 10.09 -20.66
N ARG A 73 4.29 10.26 -19.34
CA ARG A 73 3.49 9.50 -18.35
C ARG A 73 2.16 10.19 -18.02
N ASP A 74 1.75 11.22 -18.76
CA ASP A 74 0.58 12.03 -18.40
C ASP A 74 -0.70 11.19 -18.31
N PHE A 75 -0.81 10.17 -19.16
CA PHE A 75 -1.92 9.22 -19.15
C PHE A 75 -2.07 8.45 -17.82
N LEU A 76 -0.98 8.28 -17.05
CA LEU A 76 -1.02 7.61 -15.73
C LEU A 76 -1.55 8.52 -14.62
N TYR A 77 -1.35 9.83 -14.74
CA TYR A 77 -1.72 10.82 -13.73
C TYR A 77 -2.92 11.68 -14.12
N ALA A 78 -3.44 11.50 -15.34
CA ALA A 78 -4.67 12.11 -15.79
C ALA A 78 -5.82 11.67 -14.87
N ARG A 79 -6.51 12.65 -14.27
CA ARG A 79 -7.65 12.40 -13.39
C ARG A 79 -8.75 11.70 -14.21
N SER A 80 -9.11 10.47 -13.81
CA SER A 80 -10.24 9.78 -14.42
C SER A 80 -11.51 10.60 -14.21
N LYS A 81 -12.29 10.81 -15.28
CA LYS A 81 -13.67 11.29 -15.13
C LYS A 81 -14.44 10.21 -14.36
N PRO A 82 -15.26 10.57 -13.37
CA PRO A 82 -16.06 9.58 -12.66
C PRO A 82 -16.91 8.80 -13.68
N GLN A 83 -16.71 7.49 -13.77
CA GLN A 83 -17.64 6.61 -14.45
C GLN A 83 -18.95 6.67 -13.67
N GLY A 84 -19.98 7.30 -14.24
CA GLY A 84 -21.32 7.24 -13.71
C GLY A 84 -21.72 5.77 -13.58
N ARG A 85 -22.02 5.33 -12.35
CA ARG A 85 -22.62 4.02 -12.14
C ARG A 85 -23.98 4.02 -12.86
N ALA A 86 -24.08 3.30 -13.97
CA ALA A 86 -25.37 2.93 -14.53
C ALA A 86 -26.05 2.01 -13.50
N HIS A 87 -26.98 2.57 -12.73
CA HIS A 87 -27.86 1.79 -11.87
C HIS A 87 -28.83 1.03 -12.77
N GLY A 88 -28.50 -0.23 -13.06
CA GLY A 88 -29.43 -1.15 -13.71
C GLY A 88 -30.48 -1.56 -12.71
N THR A 89 -31.67 -0.96 -12.82
CA THR A 89 -32.90 -1.47 -12.21
C THR A 89 -33.28 -2.78 -12.90
N LEU A 90 -33.42 -3.85 -12.12
CA LEU A 90 -34.36 -4.93 -12.36
C LEU A 90 -35.09 -5.20 -11.05
#